data_AF-A0A480Y239-F1
#
_entry.id   AF-A0A480Y239-F1
#
_cell.length_a   1.000
_cell.length_b   1.000
_cell.length_c   1.000
_cell.angle_alpha   90.00
_cell.angle_beta   90.00
_cell.angle_gamma   90.00
#
_symmetry.space_group_name_H-M   'P 1'
#
loop_
_entity.id
_entity.type
_entity.pdbx_description
1 polymer ?
#
loop_
_entity_poly.entity_id
_entity_poly.type
_entity_poly.pdbx_seq_one_letter_code
_entity_poly.pdbx_strand_id
1 'polypeptide(L)'
;MKNLKVLPPTVYMRVTENIPQIVAFIAGIIASGHAYSTARGNVYFDLQSRGAKYGKLVGVVPDPMGEPGDSDKRHAGDFALWKAAKPQEPFWASPWGNGRPGWHIECSTLSSLVFGSRLDIHSGGIDLAFPHHENEIAQCEAFHRCPQWGNYFLHSGHLHVEGGEEKMSKSLRNYVTIKDFLRSASPDVFRLFCLRSSYRSAVDYSDGAILEARRLLHAVAAFVEDARAYMRGQLAGGPVREDVLWDRLGRTKGAVQAALADDFNTP
;
A
#
# COMPACT_ATOMS: atom_id res chain seq x y z
N MET A 1 0.63 -10.27 10.21
CA MET A 1 -0.07 -10.74 9.00
C MET A 1 -0.75 -12.10 9.19
N LYS A 2 -0.03 -13.21 9.42
CA LYS A 2 -0.65 -14.53 9.66
C LYS A 2 -1.71 -14.52 10.77
N ASN A 3 -1.41 -13.88 11.91
CA ASN A 3 -2.37 -13.73 13.01
C ASN A 3 -3.63 -12.94 12.63
N LEU A 4 -3.55 -12.06 11.63
CA LEU A 4 -4.68 -11.29 11.10
C LEU A 4 -5.41 -12.02 9.95
N LYS A 5 -5.07 -13.29 9.67
CA LYS A 5 -5.64 -14.09 8.59
C LYS A 5 -5.52 -13.41 7.22
N VAL A 6 -4.45 -12.65 7.00
CA VAL A 6 -4.13 -12.10 5.68
C VAL A 6 -3.45 -13.19 4.86
N LEU A 7 -3.93 -13.41 3.64
CA LEU A 7 -3.34 -14.38 2.72
C LEU A 7 -1.87 -14.00 2.41
N PRO A 8 -0.94 -14.96 2.34
CA PRO A 8 0.42 -14.65 1.94
C PRO A 8 0.44 -14.23 0.46
N PRO A 9 1.29 -13.25 0.06
CA PRO A 9 1.56 -13.01 -1.34
C PRO A 9 2.18 -14.24 -2.02
N THR A 10 1.92 -14.38 -3.31
CA THR A 10 2.49 -15.43 -4.17
C THR A 10 4.02 -15.35 -4.25
N VAL A 11 4.56 -14.14 -4.25
CA VAL A 11 6.01 -13.89 -4.37
C VAL A 11 6.45 -12.90 -3.30
N TYR A 12 7.57 -13.20 -2.65
CA TYR A 12 8.27 -12.30 -1.74
C TYR A 12 9.62 -11.95 -2.36
N MET A 13 9.88 -10.67 -2.56
CA MET A 13 11.14 -10.17 -3.11
C MET A 13 11.85 -9.33 -2.05
N ARG A 14 13.09 -9.67 -1.69
CA ARG A 14 13.91 -8.85 -0.80
C ARG A 14 14.86 -7.99 -1.60
N VAL A 15 14.93 -6.70 -1.27
CA VAL A 15 15.85 -5.74 -1.89
C VAL A 15 17.30 -6.23 -1.82
N THR A 16 17.72 -6.75 -0.66
CA THR A 16 19.09 -7.23 -0.41
C THR A 16 19.49 -8.41 -1.30
N GLU A 17 18.52 -9.16 -1.83
CA GLU A 17 18.73 -10.31 -2.73
C GLU A 17 18.71 -9.91 -4.21
N ASN A 18 18.36 -8.66 -4.53
CA ASN A 18 18.12 -8.17 -5.89
C ASN A 18 18.95 -6.92 -6.24
N ILE A 19 20.04 -6.67 -5.49
CA ILE A 19 20.90 -5.50 -5.71
C ILE A 19 21.50 -5.47 -7.13
N PRO A 20 22.01 -6.57 -7.71
CA PRO A 20 22.51 -6.55 -9.09
C PRO A 20 21.46 -6.09 -10.11
N GLN A 21 20.22 -6.53 -9.94
CA GLN A 21 19.09 -6.15 -10.80
C GLN A 21 18.76 -4.67 -10.63
N ILE A 22 18.80 -4.13 -9.40
CA ILE A 22 18.58 -2.70 -9.15
C ILE A 22 19.68 -1.86 -9.82
N VAL A 23 20.95 -2.27 -9.69
CA VAL A 23 22.07 -1.59 -10.36
C VAL A 23 21.89 -1.62 -11.89
N ALA A 24 21.49 -2.77 -12.46
CA ALA A 24 21.20 -2.87 -13.90
C ALA A 24 20.02 -1.99 -14.32
N PHE A 25 18.97 -1.91 -13.51
CA PHE A 25 17.79 -1.07 -13.76
C PHE A 25 18.18 0.42 -13.80
N ILE A 26 18.97 0.87 -12.81
CA ILE A 26 19.50 2.23 -12.77
C ILE A 26 20.37 2.52 -14.00
N ALA A 27 21.25 1.60 -14.39
CA ALA A 27 22.07 1.75 -15.59
C ALA A 27 21.20 1.89 -16.86
N GLY A 28 20.08 1.16 -16.94
CA GLY A 28 19.09 1.31 -18.01
C GLY A 28 18.44 2.70 -18.04
N ILE A 29 18.07 3.25 -16.88
CA ILE A 29 17.53 4.61 -16.78
C ILE A 29 18.58 5.64 -17.23
N ILE A 30 19.84 5.50 -16.80
CA ILE A 30 20.94 6.38 -17.25
C ILE A 30 21.10 6.29 -18.77
N ALA A 31 21.13 5.08 -19.33
CA ALA A 31 21.26 4.87 -20.78
C ALA A 31 20.10 5.46 -21.59
N SER A 32 18.92 5.62 -20.97
CA SER A 32 17.76 6.30 -21.56
C SER A 32 17.78 7.83 -21.42
N GLY A 33 18.79 8.40 -20.74
CA GLY A 33 18.93 9.85 -20.54
C GLY A 33 18.08 10.42 -19.41
N HIS A 34 17.53 9.58 -18.53
CA HIS A 34 16.63 9.98 -17.44
C HIS A 34 17.30 9.98 -16.06
N ALA A 35 18.59 9.70 -15.98
CA ALA A 35 19.35 9.71 -14.75
C ALA A 35 20.81 10.10 -14.99
N TYR A 36 21.48 10.56 -13.94
CA TYR A 36 22.89 10.93 -13.97
C TYR A 36 23.60 10.53 -12.67
N SER A 37 24.87 10.14 -12.80
CA SER A 37 25.77 9.93 -11.66
C SER A 37 26.54 11.20 -11.32
N THR A 38 26.92 11.35 -10.05
CA THR A 38 27.76 12.46 -9.58
C THR A 38 29.17 11.98 -9.24
N ALA A 39 30.11 12.91 -9.13
CA ALA A 39 31.48 12.60 -8.70
C ALA A 39 31.56 12.03 -7.27
N ARG A 40 30.50 12.22 -6.46
CA ARG A 40 30.40 11.68 -5.10
C ARG A 40 29.86 10.25 -5.06
N GLY A 41 29.49 9.67 -6.21
CA GLY A 41 28.96 8.31 -6.32
C GLY A 41 27.45 8.19 -6.12
N ASN A 42 26.73 9.30 -6.02
CA ASN A 42 25.27 9.29 -6.05
C ASN A 42 24.77 9.12 -7.49
N VAL A 43 23.58 8.55 -7.64
CA VAL A 43 22.82 8.57 -8.90
C VAL A 43 21.45 9.15 -8.63
N TYR A 44 21.08 10.15 -9.41
CA TYR A 44 19.79 10.82 -9.33
C TYR A 44 18.98 10.61 -10.59
N PHE A 45 17.67 10.53 -10.41
CA PHE A 45 16.71 10.64 -11.50
C PHE A 45 16.58 12.11 -11.88
N ASP A 46 16.75 12.41 -13.17
CA ASP A 46 16.64 13.76 -13.70
C ASP A 46 15.16 14.08 -13.94
N LEU A 47 14.56 14.88 -13.04
CA LEU A 47 13.14 15.17 -13.12
C LEU A 47 12.80 16.03 -14.35
N GLN A 48 13.71 16.92 -14.76
CA GLN A 48 13.51 17.76 -15.93
C GLN A 48 13.44 16.93 -17.22
N SER A 49 14.16 15.81 -17.28
CA SER A 49 14.11 14.88 -18.42
C SER A 49 12.71 14.27 -18.65
N ARG A 50 11.82 14.29 -17.63
CA ARG A 50 10.43 13.85 -17.75
C ARG A 50 9.46 14.96 -18.14
N GLY A 51 9.80 16.21 -17.84
CA GLY A 51 8.96 17.37 -18.12
C GLY A 51 7.53 17.18 -17.60
N ALA A 52 6.55 17.53 -18.45
CA ALA A 52 5.12 17.47 -18.11
C ALA A 52 4.56 16.05 -17.88
N LYS A 53 5.35 14.99 -18.08
CA LYS A 53 4.91 13.60 -17.83
C LYS A 53 5.01 13.19 -16.36
N TYR A 54 5.67 13.98 -15.52
CA TYR A 54 5.77 13.74 -14.08
C TYR A 54 4.62 14.43 -13.35
N GLY A 55 4.04 13.78 -12.34
CA GLY A 55 2.87 14.26 -11.61
C GLY A 55 1.56 13.65 -12.07
N LYS A 56 1.59 12.61 -12.90
CA LYS A 56 0.38 12.07 -13.53
C LYS A 56 -0.51 11.28 -12.56
N LEU A 57 0.03 10.82 -11.43
CA LEU A 57 -0.74 10.10 -10.42
C LEU A 57 -1.47 11.08 -9.50
N VAL A 58 -0.79 12.14 -9.06
CA VAL A 58 -1.35 13.10 -8.08
C VAL A 58 -1.95 14.36 -8.70
N GLY A 59 -1.68 14.64 -9.97
CA GLY A 59 -2.16 15.81 -10.71
C GLY A 59 -1.47 17.12 -10.33
N VAL A 60 -1.29 17.38 -9.04
CA VAL A 60 -0.55 18.53 -8.50
C VAL A 60 0.67 18.02 -7.77
N VAL A 61 1.85 18.31 -8.31
CA VAL A 61 3.14 17.97 -7.68
C VAL A 61 3.45 19.06 -6.65
N PRO A 62 3.64 18.71 -5.37
CA PRO A 62 4.15 19.65 -4.37
C PRO A 62 5.50 20.22 -4.79
N ASP A 63 5.73 21.50 -4.49
CA ASP A 63 7.03 22.12 -4.72
C ASP A 63 8.13 21.31 -4.01
N PRO A 64 9.28 21.10 -4.66
CA PRO A 64 10.36 20.36 -4.05
C PRO A 64 10.83 21.11 -2.81
N MET A 65 10.65 20.51 -1.64
CA MET A 65 11.30 21.00 -0.43
C MET A 65 12.81 20.87 -0.64
N GLY A 66 13.52 22.01 -0.61
CA GLY A 66 14.97 22.01 -0.68
C GLY A 66 15.55 21.10 0.40
N GLU A 67 16.48 20.20 0.02
CA GLU A 67 17.16 19.38 1.00
C GLU A 67 18.11 20.27 1.84
N PRO A 68 18.03 20.24 3.18
CA PRO A 68 18.99 20.92 4.02
C PRO A 68 20.38 20.25 3.89
N GLY A 69 21.33 20.93 3.26
CA GLY A 69 22.73 20.48 3.16
C GLY A 69 23.39 20.70 1.80
N ASP A 70 24.63 20.22 1.68
CA ASP A 70 25.45 20.23 0.45
C ASP A 70 24.97 19.13 -0.51
N SER A 71 23.91 19.43 -1.26
CA SER A 71 23.35 18.57 -2.31
C SER A 71 24.20 18.64 -3.59
N ASP A 72 24.49 17.49 -4.20
CA ASP A 72 25.15 17.37 -5.50
C ASP A 72 24.15 17.08 -6.65
N LYS A 73 22.86 17.35 -6.40
CA LYS A 73 21.80 17.29 -7.43
C LYS A 73 21.94 18.46 -8.40
N ARG A 74 21.60 18.24 -9.67
CA ARG A 74 21.39 19.29 -10.66
C ARG A 74 20.16 20.13 -10.33
N HIS A 75 19.09 19.50 -9.86
CA HIS A 75 17.84 20.18 -9.52
C HIS A 75 17.27 19.71 -8.18
N ALA A 76 16.58 20.61 -7.47
CA ALA A 76 16.03 20.33 -6.14
C ALA A 76 15.03 19.15 -6.13
N GLY A 77 14.24 19.00 -7.20
CA GLY A 77 13.26 17.93 -7.36
C GLY A 77 13.84 16.57 -7.75
N ASP A 78 15.11 16.50 -8.13
CA ASP A 78 15.74 15.22 -8.48
C ASP A 78 15.78 14.29 -7.26
N PHE A 79 15.48 13.01 -7.46
CA PHE A 79 15.43 12.02 -6.39
C PHE A 79 16.45 10.91 -6.59
N ALA A 80 16.98 10.38 -5.49
CA ALA A 80 18.07 9.42 -5.54
C ALA A 80 17.59 8.05 -6.06
N LEU A 81 18.31 7.52 -7.04
CA LEU A 81 18.27 6.13 -7.46
C LEU A 81 19.32 5.29 -6.72
N TRP A 82 20.50 5.87 -6.49
CA TRP A 82 21.58 5.27 -5.72
C TRP A 82 22.20 6.33 -4.80
N LYS A 83 22.43 5.97 -3.54
CA LYS A 83 23.07 6.84 -2.55
C LYS A 83 24.45 6.28 -2.23
N ALA A 84 25.48 7.10 -2.38
CA ALA A 84 26.84 6.75 -1.96
C ALA A 84 26.85 6.43 -0.45
N ALA A 85 27.64 5.42 -0.07
CA ALA A 85 27.71 4.96 1.30
C ALA A 85 28.42 6.00 2.17
N LYS A 86 27.85 6.30 3.34
CA LYS A 86 28.55 7.04 4.39
C LYS A 86 29.46 6.08 5.17
N PRO A 87 30.50 6.59 5.86
CA PRO A 87 31.33 5.75 6.72
C PRO A 87 30.48 4.91 7.68
N GLN A 88 30.79 3.61 7.78
CA GLN A 88 30.13 2.63 8.65
C GLN A 88 28.68 2.26 8.28
N GLU A 89 28.11 2.80 7.19
CA GLU A 89 26.83 2.30 6.66
C GLU A 89 27.02 0.97 5.91
N PRO A 90 26.04 0.04 5.95
CA PRO A 90 26.04 -1.11 5.06
C PRO A 90 25.94 -0.65 3.60
N PHE A 91 26.70 -1.31 2.72
CA PHE A 91 26.80 -0.95 1.32
C PHE A 91 26.93 -2.17 0.40
N TRP A 92 26.70 -1.91 -0.88
CA TRP A 92 27.00 -2.80 -1.98
C TRP A 92 27.88 -2.09 -3.01
N ALA A 93 28.73 -2.86 -3.70
CA ALA A 93 29.54 -2.33 -4.79
C ALA A 93 28.65 -2.06 -6.02
N SER A 94 28.94 -0.97 -6.73
CA SER A 94 28.27 -0.59 -7.98
C SER A 94 29.25 0.12 -8.93
N PRO A 95 28.89 0.32 -10.21
CA PRO A 95 29.68 1.13 -11.14
C PRO A 95 29.92 2.57 -10.68
N TRP A 96 29.12 3.09 -9.75
CA TRP A 96 29.23 4.44 -9.20
C TRP A 96 29.92 4.47 -7.83
N GLY A 97 30.52 3.35 -7.42
CA GLY A 97 31.15 3.19 -6.11
C GLY A 97 30.23 2.49 -5.09
N ASN A 98 30.71 2.41 -3.85
CA ASN A 98 29.99 1.78 -2.76
C ASN A 98 28.77 2.61 -2.36
N GLY A 99 27.62 1.97 -2.25
CA GLY A 99 26.38 2.66 -1.88
C GLY A 99 25.22 1.72 -1.64
N ARG A 100 24.03 2.27 -1.72
CA ARG A 100 22.77 1.57 -1.49
C ARG A 100 21.67 2.15 -2.36
N PRO A 101 20.63 1.36 -2.68
CA PRO A 101 19.51 1.85 -3.47
C PRO A 101 18.78 3.00 -2.76
N GLY A 102 18.19 3.89 -3.58
CA GLY A 102 17.17 4.82 -3.13
C GLY A 102 15.84 4.11 -2.89
N TRP A 103 15.01 4.65 -2.00
CA TRP A 103 13.76 4.00 -1.58
C TRP A 103 12.82 3.64 -2.75
N HIS A 104 12.67 4.51 -3.74
CA HIS A 104 11.72 4.31 -4.85
C HIS A 104 12.19 3.27 -5.87
N ILE A 105 13.51 3.20 -6.13
CA ILE A 105 14.05 2.31 -7.19
C ILE A 105 13.93 0.83 -6.83
N GLU A 106 13.84 0.54 -5.53
CA GLU A 106 13.60 -0.79 -4.98
C GLU A 106 12.30 -1.36 -5.55
N CYS A 107 11.16 -0.68 -5.30
CA CYS A 107 9.85 -1.13 -5.73
C CYS A 107 9.70 -1.15 -7.26
N SER A 108 10.24 -0.14 -7.97
CA SER A 108 10.25 -0.11 -9.44
C SER A 108 10.93 -1.33 -10.05
N THR A 109 12.12 -1.67 -9.54
CA THR A 109 12.90 -2.79 -10.07
C THR A 109 12.19 -4.10 -9.77
N LEU A 110 11.81 -4.33 -8.51
CA LEU A 110 11.21 -5.60 -8.09
C LEU A 110 9.86 -5.84 -8.76
N SER A 111 9.03 -4.81 -8.88
CA SER A 111 7.75 -4.90 -9.59
C SER A 111 7.98 -5.17 -11.10
N SER A 112 8.97 -4.53 -11.71
CA SER A 112 9.33 -4.78 -13.11
C SER A 112 9.89 -6.17 -13.36
N LEU A 113 10.61 -6.78 -12.40
CA LEU A 113 11.10 -8.15 -12.52
C LEU A 113 9.96 -9.18 -12.55
N VAL A 114 8.85 -8.89 -11.86
CA VAL A 114 7.70 -9.80 -11.76
C VAL A 114 6.68 -9.54 -12.87
N PHE A 115 6.37 -8.27 -13.14
CA PHE A 115 5.27 -7.87 -14.03
C PHE A 115 5.73 -7.23 -15.35
N GLY A 116 7.03 -6.96 -15.51
CA GLY A 116 7.57 -6.32 -16.69
C GLY A 116 7.08 -4.88 -16.86
N SER A 117 6.76 -4.52 -18.11
CA SER A 117 6.41 -3.15 -18.49
C SER A 117 4.91 -2.83 -18.38
N ARG A 118 4.09 -3.75 -17.86
CA ARG A 118 2.63 -3.60 -17.74
C ARG A 118 2.16 -4.16 -16.40
N LEU A 119 1.67 -3.28 -15.55
CA LEU A 119 1.11 -3.61 -14.24
C LEU A 119 -0.38 -3.26 -14.22
N ASP A 120 -1.24 -4.23 -13.90
CA ASP A 120 -2.67 -3.95 -13.82
C ASP A 120 -3.01 -3.13 -12.57
N ILE A 121 -2.62 -3.63 -11.40
CA ILE A 121 -2.95 -3.02 -10.11
C ILE A 121 -1.66 -2.83 -9.29
N HIS A 122 -1.45 -1.60 -8.83
CA HIS A 122 -0.46 -1.26 -7.82
C HIS A 122 -1.15 -0.69 -6.59
N SER A 123 -0.65 -0.96 -5.38
CA SER A 123 -1.35 -0.56 -4.15
C SER A 123 -0.42 -0.20 -3.01
N GLY A 124 -0.88 0.70 -2.14
CA GLY A 124 -0.19 1.04 -0.90
C GLY A 124 -1.01 1.99 -0.02
N GLY A 125 -0.42 2.51 1.05
CA GLY A 125 -1.02 3.62 1.80
C GLY A 125 -1.09 4.90 0.95
N ILE A 126 -2.04 5.79 1.25
CA ILE A 126 -2.17 7.09 0.55
C ILE A 126 -0.94 7.99 0.69
N ASP A 127 -0.15 7.82 1.75
CA ASP A 127 1.16 8.45 1.91
C ASP A 127 2.21 7.97 0.91
N LEU A 128 1.99 6.84 0.25
CA LEU A 128 2.88 6.37 -0.82
C LEU A 128 2.48 6.94 -2.18
N ALA A 129 1.30 7.54 -2.35
CA ALA A 129 0.92 8.14 -3.63
C ALA A 129 1.96 9.16 -4.12
N PHE A 130 2.45 10.01 -3.21
CA PHE A 130 3.55 10.93 -3.47
C PHE A 130 4.53 11.02 -2.28
N PRO A 131 5.85 11.04 -2.53
CA PRO A 131 6.49 10.94 -3.85
C PRO A 131 6.67 9.50 -4.34
N HIS A 132 6.33 8.48 -3.53
CA HIS A 132 6.82 7.12 -3.76
C HIS A 132 6.32 6.50 -5.08
N HIS A 133 5.01 6.31 -5.25
CA HIS A 133 4.44 5.71 -6.45
C HIS A 133 4.60 6.63 -7.67
N GLU A 134 4.53 7.95 -7.52
CA GLU A 134 4.82 8.88 -8.62
C GLU A 134 6.26 8.68 -9.16
N ASN A 135 7.24 8.54 -8.27
CA ASN A 135 8.63 8.24 -8.63
C ASN A 135 8.76 6.84 -9.24
N GLU A 136 8.04 5.85 -8.74
CA GLU A 136 8.06 4.50 -9.31
C GLU A 136 7.58 4.50 -10.76
N ILE A 137 6.50 5.23 -11.04
CA ILE A 137 5.98 5.30 -12.39
C ILE A 137 6.99 6.00 -13.31
N ALA A 138 7.59 7.11 -12.86
CA ALA A 138 8.61 7.82 -13.62
C ALA A 138 9.82 6.93 -13.95
N GLN A 139 10.30 6.17 -12.98
CA GLN A 139 11.41 5.22 -13.12
C GLN A 139 11.07 4.07 -14.06
N CYS A 140 9.92 3.43 -13.88
CA CYS A 140 9.49 2.30 -14.69
C CYS A 140 9.24 2.70 -16.15
N GLU A 141 8.61 3.85 -16.40
CA GLU A 141 8.37 4.34 -17.75
C GLU A 141 9.65 4.77 -18.46
N ALA A 142 10.59 5.38 -17.73
CA ALA A 142 11.90 5.69 -18.27
C ALA A 142 12.65 4.41 -18.67
N PHE A 143 12.67 3.41 -17.78
CA PHE A 143 13.37 2.15 -18.02
C PHE A 143 12.74 1.33 -19.17
N HIS A 144 11.43 1.11 -19.12
CA HIS A 144 10.69 0.31 -20.12
C HIS A 144 10.39 1.07 -21.41
N ARG A 145 10.64 2.38 -21.45
CA ARG A 145 10.33 3.27 -22.58
C ARG A 145 8.86 3.20 -22.99
N CYS A 146 7.96 3.10 -22.01
CA CYS A 146 6.52 3.03 -22.21
C CYS A 146 5.83 4.30 -21.67
N PRO A 147 4.66 4.68 -22.23
CA PRO A 147 3.92 5.85 -21.76
C PRO A 147 3.02 5.56 -20.54
N GLN A 148 2.79 4.28 -20.23
CA GLN A 148 1.92 3.83 -19.14
C GLN A 148 2.44 2.51 -18.59
N TRP A 149 3.07 2.57 -17.42
CA TRP A 149 3.54 1.37 -16.72
C TRP A 149 2.41 0.66 -15.96
N GLY A 150 1.58 1.39 -15.22
CA GLY A 150 0.49 0.85 -14.40
C GLY A 150 -0.89 1.37 -14.80
N ASN A 151 -1.92 0.52 -14.72
CA ASN A 151 -3.31 0.86 -15.08
C ASN A 151 -4.11 1.43 -13.91
N TYR A 152 -4.05 0.80 -12.74
CA TYR A 152 -4.81 1.19 -11.55
C TYR A 152 -3.91 1.30 -10.32
N PHE A 153 -4.02 2.42 -9.60
CA PHE A 153 -3.32 2.65 -8.34
C PHE A 153 -4.35 2.76 -7.22
N LEU A 154 -4.28 1.85 -6.24
CA LEU A 154 -5.24 1.75 -5.14
C LEU A 154 -4.55 2.18 -3.85
N HIS A 155 -5.00 3.30 -3.27
CA HIS A 155 -4.43 3.84 -2.04
C HIS A 155 -5.38 3.70 -0.87
N SER A 156 -4.93 3.03 0.21
CA SER A 156 -5.70 2.95 1.44
C SER A 156 -5.55 4.23 2.27
N GLY A 157 -6.65 4.68 2.87
CA GLY A 157 -6.67 5.85 3.74
C GLY A 157 -5.83 5.69 5.02
N HIS A 158 -5.67 6.79 5.75
CA HIS A 158 -4.90 6.78 7.00
C HIS A 158 -5.67 6.16 8.17
N LEU A 159 -4.91 5.65 9.14
CA LEU A 159 -5.43 5.31 10.46
C LEU A 159 -5.00 6.40 11.46
N HIS A 160 -5.95 7.06 12.09
CA HIS A 160 -5.72 8.02 13.17
C HIS A 160 -6.03 7.39 14.53
N VAL A 161 -5.57 8.01 15.61
CA VAL A 161 -6.04 7.66 16.98
C VAL A 161 -6.95 8.78 17.45
N GLU A 162 -8.07 8.42 18.06
CA GLU A 162 -9.04 9.39 18.61
C GLU A 162 -8.37 10.40 19.55
N GLY A 163 -8.67 11.69 19.34
CA GLY A 163 -8.13 12.81 20.12
C GLY A 163 -6.86 13.47 19.54
N GLY A 164 -6.36 13.01 18.40
CA GLY A 164 -5.31 13.71 17.63
C GLY A 164 -5.77 14.04 16.21
N GLU A 165 -5.55 15.27 15.76
CA GLU A 165 -5.57 15.60 14.32
C GLU A 165 -4.42 14.91 13.56
N GLU A 166 -3.54 14.19 14.27
CA GLU A 166 -2.31 13.61 13.75
C GLU A 166 -2.42 12.09 13.48
N LYS A 167 -1.95 11.68 12.30
CA LYS A 167 -1.79 10.28 11.85
C LYS A 167 -1.03 9.43 12.88
N MET A 168 -1.44 8.16 13.02
CA MET A 168 -0.66 7.17 13.78
C MET A 168 0.73 6.99 13.15
N SER A 169 1.80 7.32 13.88
CA SER A 169 3.16 7.19 13.38
C SER A 169 4.16 6.81 14.47
N LYS A 170 5.25 6.14 14.09
CA LYS A 170 6.34 5.81 15.02
C LYS A 170 7.00 7.07 15.60
N SER A 171 7.07 8.15 14.83
CA SER A 171 7.64 9.43 15.23
C SER A 171 6.85 10.11 16.33
N LEU A 172 5.51 10.03 16.28
CA LEU A 172 4.62 10.64 17.28
C LEU A 172 4.38 9.74 18.50
N ARG A 173 4.89 8.50 18.48
CA ARG A 173 4.69 7.47 19.53
C ARG A 173 3.22 7.21 19.88
N ASN A 174 2.28 7.63 19.03
CA ASN A 174 0.83 7.48 19.21
C ASN A 174 0.31 6.22 18.51
N TYR A 175 1.07 5.13 18.51
CA TYR A 175 0.73 3.92 17.75
C TYR A 175 0.45 2.71 18.63
N VAL A 176 -0.51 1.90 18.19
CA VAL A 176 -0.80 0.60 18.77
C VAL A 176 -0.23 -0.46 17.84
N THR A 177 0.68 -1.30 18.33
CA THR A 177 1.14 -2.42 17.51
C THR A 177 0.04 -3.45 17.35
N ILE A 178 0.04 -4.17 16.22
CA ILE A 178 -0.83 -5.34 16.06
C ILE A 178 -0.62 -6.36 17.20
N LYS A 179 0.60 -6.50 17.72
CA LYS A 179 0.88 -7.40 18.83
C LYS A 179 0.16 -6.95 20.11
N ASP A 180 0.16 -5.66 20.41
CA ASP A 180 -0.50 -5.12 21.60
C ASP A 180 -2.02 -5.11 21.43
N PHE A 181 -2.54 -4.74 20.26
CA PHE A 181 -3.97 -4.85 19.94
C PHE A 181 -4.49 -6.28 20.17
N LEU A 182 -3.75 -7.28 19.70
CA LEU A 182 -4.15 -8.68 19.83
C LEU A 182 -4.11 -9.22 21.26
N ARG A 183 -3.62 -8.45 22.24
CA ARG A 183 -3.75 -8.78 23.66
C ARG A 183 -5.14 -8.42 24.21
N SER A 184 -5.84 -7.45 23.63
CA SER A 184 -7.14 -6.96 24.11
C SER A 184 -8.33 -7.32 23.20
N ALA A 185 -8.07 -7.60 21.92
CA ALA A 185 -9.10 -7.93 20.94
C ALA A 185 -8.66 -9.04 19.98
N SER A 186 -9.64 -9.77 19.43
CA SER A 186 -9.35 -10.85 18.48
C SER A 186 -9.00 -10.29 17.09
N PRO A 187 -8.30 -11.08 16.25
CA PRO A 187 -8.07 -10.70 14.86
C PRO A 187 -9.35 -10.40 14.07
N ASP A 188 -10.44 -11.09 14.37
CA ASP A 188 -11.70 -10.92 13.66
C ASP A 188 -12.37 -9.59 14.02
N VAL A 189 -12.20 -9.10 15.26
CA VAL A 189 -12.63 -7.75 15.66
C VAL A 189 -11.86 -6.69 14.88
N PHE A 190 -10.53 -6.84 14.74
CA PHE A 190 -9.72 -5.91 13.93
C PHE A 190 -10.18 -5.87 12.47
N ARG A 191 -10.41 -7.05 11.87
CA ARG A 191 -10.83 -7.16 10.48
C ARG A 191 -12.20 -6.53 10.28
N LEU A 192 -13.16 -6.78 11.18
CA LEU A 192 -14.48 -6.16 11.08
C LEU A 192 -14.39 -4.65 11.29
N PHE A 193 -13.55 -4.17 12.22
CA PHE A 193 -13.27 -2.74 12.34
C PHE A 193 -12.80 -2.13 11.02
N CYS A 194 -11.83 -2.74 10.32
CA CYS A 194 -11.37 -2.24 9.02
C CYS A 194 -12.45 -2.29 7.93
N LEU A 195 -13.28 -3.35 7.88
CA LEU A 195 -14.30 -3.53 6.85
C LEU A 195 -15.49 -2.56 6.99
N ARG A 196 -15.64 -1.90 8.14
CA ARG A 196 -16.71 -0.94 8.41
C ARG A 196 -16.49 0.44 7.79
N SER A 197 -15.41 0.62 7.04
CA SER A 197 -15.16 1.85 6.30
C SER A 197 -14.65 1.50 4.90
N SER A 198 -14.90 2.37 3.93
CA SER A 198 -14.26 2.24 2.62
C SER A 198 -12.75 2.23 2.81
N TYR A 199 -12.04 1.38 2.06
CA TYR A 199 -10.58 1.28 2.17
C TYR A 199 -9.87 2.62 1.86
N ARG A 200 -10.53 3.51 1.11
CA ARG A 200 -10.04 4.83 0.72
C ARG A 200 -10.20 5.89 1.80
N SER A 201 -11.12 5.67 2.74
CA SER A 201 -11.41 6.61 3.81
C SER A 201 -10.34 6.55 4.90
N ALA A 202 -10.07 7.70 5.50
CA ALA A 202 -9.41 7.69 6.80
C ALA A 202 -10.30 7.02 7.84
N VAL A 203 -9.69 6.30 8.77
CA VAL A 203 -10.39 5.60 9.86
C VAL A 203 -9.78 6.04 11.19
N ASP A 204 -10.65 6.35 12.14
CA ASP A 204 -10.24 6.70 13.49
C ASP A 204 -10.29 5.46 14.38
N TYR A 205 -9.15 5.13 14.96
CA TYR A 205 -9.02 4.08 15.95
C TYR A 205 -9.40 4.62 17.33
N SER A 206 -10.46 4.04 17.90
CA SER A 206 -10.91 4.29 19.26
C SER A 206 -11.42 3.02 19.93
N ASP A 207 -11.43 3.02 21.27
CA ASP A 207 -12.05 1.94 22.04
C ASP A 207 -13.54 1.80 21.69
N GLY A 208 -14.23 2.91 21.40
CA GLY A 208 -15.62 2.91 20.92
C GLY A 208 -15.78 2.22 19.58
N ALA A 209 -14.90 2.50 18.60
CA ALA A 209 -14.95 1.86 17.28
C ALA A 209 -14.68 0.35 17.37
N ILE A 210 -13.75 -0.06 18.23
CA ILE A 210 -13.44 -1.47 18.50
C ILE A 210 -14.58 -2.17 19.25
N LEU A 211 -15.23 -1.49 20.20
CA LEU A 211 -16.39 -2.02 20.90
C LEU A 211 -17.55 -2.27 19.94
N GLU A 212 -17.83 -1.34 19.03
CA GLU A 212 -18.91 -1.52 18.05
C GLU A 212 -18.60 -2.64 17.05
N ALA A 213 -17.35 -2.75 16.58
CA ALA A 213 -16.93 -3.89 15.78
C ALA A 213 -17.12 -5.22 16.54
N ARG A 214 -16.80 -5.27 17.84
CA ARG A 214 -17.04 -6.46 18.67
C ARG A 214 -18.53 -6.78 18.78
N ARG A 215 -19.39 -5.77 18.94
CA ARG A 215 -20.84 -5.93 19.06
C ARG A 215 -21.46 -6.52 17.79
N LEU A 216 -21.05 -5.99 16.63
CA LEU A 216 -21.47 -6.51 15.32
C LEU A 216 -21.00 -7.94 15.09
N LEU A 217 -19.74 -8.26 15.43
CA LEU A 217 -19.23 -9.62 15.29
C LEU A 217 -20.00 -10.61 16.18
N HIS A 218 -20.32 -10.20 17.41
CA HIS A 218 -21.12 -11.00 18.33
C HIS A 218 -22.53 -11.23 17.79
N ALA A 219 -23.17 -10.22 17.20
CA ALA A 219 -24.49 -10.37 16.59
C ALA A 219 -24.49 -11.38 15.43
N VAL A 220 -23.46 -11.32 14.56
CA VAL A 220 -23.29 -12.30 13.47
C VAL A 220 -23.06 -13.70 14.02
N ALA A 221 -22.21 -13.86 15.04
CA ALA A 221 -21.95 -15.14 15.66
C ALA A 221 -23.21 -15.74 16.32
N ALA A 222 -23.97 -14.92 17.06
CA ALA A 222 -25.23 -15.33 17.68
C ALA A 222 -26.25 -15.79 16.62
N PHE A 223 -26.41 -15.03 15.53
CA PHE A 223 -27.28 -15.44 14.42
C PHE A 223 -26.89 -16.80 13.82
N VAL A 224 -25.58 -17.04 13.62
CA VAL A 224 -25.09 -18.33 13.10
C VAL A 224 -25.36 -19.48 14.08
N GLU A 225 -25.19 -19.25 15.39
CA GLU A 225 -25.50 -20.25 16.41
C GLU A 225 -27.00 -20.54 16.49
N ASP A 226 -27.86 -19.52 16.42
CA ASP A 226 -29.31 -19.66 16.38
C ASP A 226 -29.76 -20.45 15.14
N ALA A 227 -29.18 -20.14 13.97
CA ALA A 227 -29.45 -20.88 12.74
C ALA A 227 -29.05 -22.37 12.87
N ARG A 228 -27.89 -22.65 13.49
CA ARG A 228 -27.43 -24.02 13.76
C ARG A 228 -28.34 -24.73 14.77
N ALA A 229 -28.78 -24.04 15.82
CA ALA A 229 -29.71 -24.58 16.82
C ALA A 229 -31.07 -24.91 16.19
N TYR A 230 -31.59 -24.02 15.34
CA TYR A 230 -32.80 -24.26 14.55
C TYR A 230 -32.67 -25.50 13.66
N MET A 231 -31.55 -25.64 12.93
CA MET A 231 -31.29 -26.83 12.10
C MET A 231 -31.20 -28.14 12.89
N ARG A 232 -30.84 -28.07 14.18
CA ARG A 232 -30.81 -29.23 15.10
C ARG A 232 -32.14 -29.47 15.82
N GLY A 233 -33.17 -28.67 15.55
CA GLY A 233 -34.47 -28.75 16.25
C GLY A 233 -34.43 -28.25 17.69
N GLN A 234 -33.37 -27.53 18.09
CA GLN A 234 -33.19 -26.99 19.45
C GLN A 234 -33.84 -25.60 19.62
N LEU A 235 -34.21 -24.96 18.51
CA LEU A 235 -34.90 -23.68 18.48
C LEU A 235 -36.19 -23.84 17.67
N ALA A 236 -37.32 -23.45 18.24
CA ALA A 236 -38.60 -23.46 17.54
C ALA A 236 -38.67 -22.27 16.57
N GLY A 237 -39.03 -22.52 15.32
CA GLY A 237 -39.30 -21.48 14.33
C GLY A 237 -40.79 -21.36 14.03
N GLY A 238 -41.17 -20.23 13.41
CA GLY A 238 -42.50 -20.06 12.83
C GLY A 238 -42.65 -20.79 11.48
N PRO A 239 -43.86 -20.75 10.88
CA PRO A 239 -44.07 -21.28 9.54
C PRO A 239 -43.12 -20.63 8.53
N VAL A 240 -42.44 -21.45 7.74
CA VAL A 240 -41.44 -21.01 6.76
C VAL A 240 -42.08 -20.82 5.39
N ARG A 241 -41.88 -19.65 4.80
CA ARG A 241 -42.26 -19.34 3.41
C ARG A 241 -41.04 -19.44 2.51
N GLU A 242 -40.82 -20.61 1.95
CA GLU A 242 -39.62 -20.89 1.13
C GLU A 242 -39.49 -19.94 -0.05
N ASP A 243 -40.60 -19.61 -0.71
CA ASP A 243 -40.66 -18.66 -1.82
C ASP A 243 -40.09 -17.29 -1.41
N VAL A 244 -40.47 -16.80 -0.23
CA VAL A 244 -39.98 -15.54 0.33
C VAL A 244 -38.50 -15.63 0.72
N LEU A 245 -38.06 -16.76 1.27
CA LEU A 245 -36.66 -16.96 1.63
C LEU A 245 -35.74 -16.99 0.41
N TRP A 246 -36.13 -17.71 -0.64
CA TRP A 246 -35.36 -17.79 -1.88
C TRP A 246 -35.28 -16.44 -2.59
N ASP A 247 -36.39 -15.69 -2.65
CA ASP A 247 -36.39 -14.32 -3.18
C ASP A 247 -35.46 -13.39 -2.39
N ARG A 248 -35.56 -13.39 -1.05
CA ARG A 248 -34.67 -12.59 -0.20
C ARG A 248 -33.20 -12.99 -0.37
N LEU A 249 -32.90 -14.27 -0.42
CA LEU A 249 -31.53 -14.75 -0.64
C LEU A 249 -30.99 -14.29 -2.00
N GLY A 250 -31.80 -14.38 -3.05
CA GLY A 250 -31.45 -13.90 -4.39
C GLY A 250 -31.15 -12.40 -4.39
N ARG A 251 -32.04 -11.60 -3.82
CA ARG A 251 -31.86 -10.14 -3.69
C ARG A 251 -30.64 -9.78 -2.86
N THR A 252 -30.43 -10.44 -1.72
CA THR A 252 -29.25 -10.19 -0.86
C THR A 252 -27.95 -10.56 -1.57
N LYS A 253 -27.88 -11.69 -2.29
CA LYS A 253 -26.70 -12.06 -3.09
C LYS A 253 -26.39 -11.00 -4.15
N GLY A 254 -27.41 -10.55 -4.89
CA GLY A 254 -27.25 -9.50 -5.89
C GLY A 254 -26.77 -8.19 -5.27
N ALA A 255 -27.33 -7.79 -4.13
CA ALA A 255 -26.93 -6.57 -3.42
C ALA A 255 -25.46 -6.64 -2.92
N VAL A 256 -25.05 -7.76 -2.33
CA VAL A 256 -23.66 -7.96 -1.86
C VAL A 256 -22.68 -7.94 -3.04
N GLN A 257 -23.02 -8.60 -4.16
CA GLN A 257 -22.18 -8.58 -5.36
C GLN A 257 -22.05 -7.16 -5.94
N ALA A 258 -23.15 -6.41 -6.01
CA ALA A 258 -23.14 -5.04 -6.49
C ALA A 258 -22.29 -4.12 -5.60
N ALA A 259 -22.41 -4.23 -4.27
CA ALA A 259 -21.59 -3.47 -3.34
C ALA A 259 -20.10 -3.78 -3.47
N LEU A 260 -19.73 -5.07 -3.54
CA LEU A 260 -18.32 -5.45 -3.69
C LEU A 260 -17.73 -5.07 -5.06
N ALA A 261 -18.56 -5.00 -6.11
CA ALA A 261 -18.14 -4.56 -7.44
C ALA A 261 -17.99 -3.02 -7.53
N ASP A 262 -18.64 -2.28 -6.64
CA ASP A 262 -18.55 -0.83 -6.52
C ASP A 262 -17.36 -0.46 -5.62
N ASP A 263 -16.14 -0.48 -6.19
CA ASP A 263 -14.90 -0.07 -5.50
C ASP A 263 -14.68 -0.74 -4.13
N PHE A 264 -15.02 -2.03 -4.03
CA PHE A 264 -14.93 -2.81 -2.79
C PHE A 264 -15.72 -2.18 -1.63
N ASN A 265 -16.95 -1.71 -1.87
CA ASN A 265 -17.79 -1.11 -0.84
C ASN A 265 -18.20 -2.15 0.23
N THR A 266 -17.49 -2.13 1.37
CA THR A 266 -17.66 -3.08 2.48
C THR A 266 -18.59 -2.63 3.63
N PRO A 267 -18.78 -1.32 3.94
CA PRO A 267 -19.77 -0.87 4.92
C PRO A 267 -21.22 -1.21 4.53
#